data_AF-A0A951XCE6-F1
#
_entry.id   AF-A0A951XCE6-F1
#
_cell.length_a   1.000
_cell.length_b   1.000
_cell.length_c   1.000
_cell.angle_alpha   90.00
_cell.angle_beta   90.00
_cell.angle_gamma   90.00
#
_symmetry.space_group_name_H-M   'P 1'
#
loop_
_entity.id
_entity.type
_entity.pdbx_description
1 polymer ?
#
loop_
_entity_poly.entity_id
_entity_poly.type
_entity_poly.pdbx_seq_one_letter_code
_entity_poly.pdbx_strand_id
1 'polypeptide(L)' 'MATQVYTHTEPFTLENGETIPSYHLAYTTLGTLNARKDNVVWVFHALTANSNPADWWPGLVGEG' A
#
# COMPACT_ATOMS: atom_id res chain seq x y z
N MET A 1 6.31 -9.37 -8.83
CA MET A 1 5.91 -8.16 -8.07
C MET A 1 6.26 -8.41 -6.62
N ALA A 2 7.01 -7.52 -5.98
CA ALA A 2 7.44 -7.72 -4.60
C ALA A 2 6.65 -6.80 -3.67
N THR A 3 6.06 -7.39 -2.64
CA THR A 3 5.53 -6.63 -1.50
C THR A 3 6.70 -5.92 -0.82
N GLN A 4 6.55 -4.63 -0.60
CA GLN A 4 7.49 -3.78 0.13
C GLN A 4 6.93 -3.53 1.52
N VAL A 5 7.81 -3.27 2.48
CA VAL A 5 7.43 -2.92 3.84
C VAL A 5 8.08 -1.60 4.20
N TYR A 6 7.25 -0.61 4.55
CA TYR A 6 7.70 0.61 5.19
C TYR A 6 7.66 0.43 6.70
N THR A 7 8.78 0.72 7.38
CA THR A 7 8.85 0.71 8.85
C THR A 7 8.70 2.13 9.37
N HIS A 8 7.65 2.36 10.16
CA HIS A 8 7.46 3.59 10.92
C HIS A 8 7.96 3.36 12.34
N THR A 9 9.00 4.10 12.76
CA THR A 9 9.69 3.88 14.05
C THR A 9 9.21 4.80 15.18
N GLU A 10 8.40 5.80 14.87
CA GLU A 10 7.90 6.77 15.84
C GLU A 10 6.49 6.39 16.32
N PRO A 11 6.06 6.85 17.52
CA PRO A 11 4.71 6.63 18.00
C PRO A 11 3.64 7.26 17.09
N PHE A 12 2.61 6.49 16.75
CA PHE A 12 1.47 6.92 15.94
C PHE A 12 0.18 6.87 16.76
N THR A 13 -0.41 8.04 17.02
CA THR A 13 -1.68 8.16 17.74
C THR A 13 -2.85 7.95 16.79
N LEU A 14 -3.69 6.98 17.11
CA LEU A 14 -4.93 6.64 16.42
C LEU A 14 -6.04 7.65 16.73
N GLU A 15 -7.09 7.66 15.90
CA GLU A 15 -8.24 8.54 16.08
C GLU A 15 -9.00 8.30 17.40
N ASN A 16 -8.92 7.09 17.96
CA ASN A 16 -9.51 6.74 19.25
C ASN A 16 -8.66 7.19 20.46
N GLY A 17 -7.50 7.82 20.22
CA GLY A 17 -6.57 8.28 21.24
C GLY A 17 -5.53 7.24 21.71
N GLU A 18 -5.63 5.99 21.29
CA GLU A 18 -4.59 4.99 21.54
C GLU A 18 -3.34 5.28 20.71
N THR A 19 -2.18 4.79 21.14
CA THR A 19 -0.92 5.02 20.43
C THR A 19 -0.21 3.71 20.15
N ILE A 20 0.16 3.53 18.88
CA ILE A 20 0.99 2.42 18.42
C ILE A 20 2.45 2.89 18.48
N PRO A 21 3.36 2.23 19.22
CA PRO A 21 4.75 2.71 19.37
C PRO A 21 5.55 2.75 18.06
N SER A 22 5.27 1.82 17.16
CA SER A 22 5.88 1.68 15.83
C SER A 22 5.07 0.66 15.02
N TYR A 23 5.13 0.72 13.68
CA TYR A 23 4.41 -0.23 12.84
C TYR A 23 5.10 -0.53 11.50
N HIS A 24 4.69 -1.63 10.90
CA HIS A 24 5.05 -2.01 9.53
C HIS A 24 3.86 -1.82 8.61
N LEU A 25 4.05 -1.09 7.51
CA LEU A 25 3.05 -0.94 6.44
C LEU A 25 3.52 -1.73 5.23
N ALA A 26 2.85 -2.86 4.96
CA ALA A 26 3.06 -3.64 3.76
C ALA A 26 2.27 -3.04 2.59
N TYR A 27 2.92 -2.84 1.43
CA TYR A 27 2.30 -2.28 0.24
C TYR A 27 2.91 -2.87 -1.03
N THR A 28 2.19 -2.76 -2.15
CA THR A 28 2.65 -3.21 -3.47
C THR A 28 2.52 -2.05 -4.46
N THR A 29 3.56 -1.81 -5.26
CA THR A 29 3.56 -0.81 -6.34
C THR A 29 3.69 -1.51 -7.68
N LEU A 30 2.96 -1.03 -8.68
CA LEU A 30 3.02 -1.48 -10.07
C LEU A 30 3.29 -0.27 -10.96
N GLY A 31 4.08 -0.46 -12.02
CA GLY A 31 4.52 0.63 -12.90
C GLY A 31 5.60 1.55 -12.29
N THR A 32 5.78 2.71 -12.93
CA THR A 32 6.80 3.71 -12.55
C THR A 32 6.20 5.10 -12.42
N LEU A 33 6.63 5.83 -11.39
CA LEU A 33 6.22 7.22 -11.18
C LEU A 33 6.85 8.12 -12.25
N ASN A 34 6.06 8.99 -12.86
CA ASN A 34 6.60 9.96 -13.82
C ASN A 34 7.36 11.10 -13.11
N ALA A 35 8.09 11.92 -13.87
CA ALA A 35 8.91 13.00 -13.29
C ALA A 35 8.11 14.03 -12.49
N ARG A 36 6.83 14.27 -12.85
CA ARG A 36 5.95 15.22 -12.14
C ARG A 36 5.29 14.60 -10.91
N LYS A 37 5.37 13.28 -10.75
CA LYS A 37 4.74 12.51 -9.66
C LYS A 37 3.21 12.66 -9.60
N ASP A 38 2.56 12.83 -10.75
CA ASP A 38 1.12 13.08 -10.85
C ASP A 38 0.31 11.89 -11.40
N ASN A 39 0.95 10.72 -11.60
CA ASN A 39 0.34 9.52 -12.18
C ASN A 39 0.03 8.40 -11.16
N VAL A 40 -0.19 8.75 -9.90
CA VAL A 40 -0.52 7.76 -8.86
C VAL A 40 -2.00 7.42 -8.90
N VAL A 41 -2.32 6.13 -8.97
CA VAL A 41 -3.66 5.58 -8.78
C VAL A 41 -3.67 4.72 -7.52
N TRP A 42 -4.61 4.99 -6.62
CA TRP A 42 -4.77 4.21 -5.39
C TRP A 42 -5.74 3.05 -5.60
N VAL A 43 -5.29 1.85 -5.23
CA VAL A 43 -6.13 0.65 -5.18
C VAL A 43 -6.34 0.28 -3.72
N PHE A 44 -7.59 0.28 -3.29
CA PHE A 44 -7.99 -0.21 -1.96
C PHE A 44 -8.45 -1.65 -2.09
N HIS A 45 -7.95 -2.51 -1.21
CA HIS A 45 -8.32 -3.93 -1.20
C HIS A 45 -9.60 -4.17 -0.38
N ALA A 46 -10.26 -5.30 -0.64
CA ALA A 46 -11.37 -5.77 0.18
C ALA A 46 -10.87 -6.29 1.55
N LEU A 47 -11.81 -6.59 2.47
CA LEU A 47 -11.52 -6.97 3.86
C LEU A 47 -10.52 -8.13 4.00
N THR A 48 -10.58 -9.14 3.12
CA THR A 48 -9.75 -10.36 3.21
C THR A 48 -8.67 -10.45 2.13
N ALA A 49 -8.49 -9.38 1.34
CA ALA A 49 -7.50 -9.33 0.28
C ALA A 49 -6.18 -8.73 0.77
N ASN A 50 -5.08 -9.05 0.09
CA ASN A 50 -3.75 -8.53 0.39
C ASN A 50 -3.44 -7.26 -0.44
N SER A 51 -2.25 -6.68 -0.29
CA SER A 51 -1.83 -5.47 -1.02
C SER A 51 -1.55 -5.68 -2.51
N ASN A 52 -1.48 -6.92 -2.99
CA ASN A 52 -1.18 -7.25 -4.39
C ASN A 52 -2.48 -7.50 -5.19
N PRO A 53 -3.02 -6.51 -5.91
CA PRO A 53 -4.26 -6.68 -6.65
C PRO A 53 -4.19 -7.71 -7.78
N ALA A 54 -2.98 -8.07 -8.25
CA ALA A 54 -2.85 -9.11 -9.27
C ALA A 54 -3.30 -10.49 -8.77
N ASP A 55 -3.31 -10.72 -7.44
CA ASP A 55 -3.72 -12.00 -6.85
C ASP A 55 -5.24 -12.16 -6.79
N TRP A 56 -5.99 -11.05 -6.75
CA TRP A 56 -7.43 -11.06 -6.46
C TRP A 56 -8.30 -10.21 -7.39
N TRP A 57 -7.71 -9.42 -8.29
CA TRP A 57 -8.42 -8.59 -9.28
C TRP A 57 -7.91 -8.80 -10.72
N PRO A 58 -8.05 -10.01 -11.27
CA PRO A 58 -7.50 -10.33 -12.59
C PRO A 58 -8.13 -9.47 -13.69
N GLY A 59 -7.30 -9.03 -14.64
CA GLY A 59 -7.72 -8.27 -15.81
C GLY A 59 -7.91 -6.76 -15.57
N LEU A 60 -7.89 -6.28 -14.33
CA LEU A 60 -7.93 -4.84 -14.04
C LEU A 60 -6.52 -4.24 -13.90
N VAL A 61 -5.59 -4.99 -13.30
CA VAL A 61 -4.21 -4.57 -13.09
C VAL A 61 -3.25 -5.34 -13.99
N GLY A 62 -2.18 -4.67 -14.44
CA GLY A 62 -1.16 -5.21 -15.36
C GLY A 62 0.23 -4.71 -15.01
N GLU A 63 1.17 -4.75 -15.96
CA GLU A 63 2.58 -4.40 -15.70
C GLU A 63 2.78 -2.92 -15.29
N GLY A 64 1.85 -2.04 -15.68
CA GLY A 64 1.84 -0.62 -15.32
C GLY A 64 2.62 0.23 -16.30
#